data_AF-A0A1B8BWI0-F1
#
_entry.id   AF-A0A1B8BWI0-F1
#
_cell.length_a   1.000
_cell.length_b   1.000
_cell.length_c   1.000
_cell.angle_alpha   90.00
_cell.angle_beta   90.00
_cell.angle_gamma   90.00
#
_symmetry.space_group_name_H-M   'P 1'
#
loop_
_entity.id
_entity.type
_entity.pdbx_description
1 polymer ?
#
loop_
_entity_poly.entity_id
_entity_poly.type
_entity_poly.pdbx_seq_one_letter_code
_entity_poly.pdbx_strand_id
1 'polypeptide(L)'
;MELVLFKTTAAKGRQRTLRWPDGKLTDIETIGKAVNIQVAEGHATPVTLEVAEFEPIDGDVLTRDWFADGVRHTLAVKCFAIKDISVATKAYKQNIREASGDIRFFERALNTEDRFLEIFNTAIHSEGHLVQKALELWAACWFNSTSTYIVGENRLGQLPYDETYQDPGKVPISLVMSHQINLIIIEHESMLLQDITRGFEANQPINETFDILYVFTFILLQIAYLSIKRDEKYARKHRTQFARPETIPKYINTATVIRDHLRLFAEKQATPNITDRMETINKVYAEIIAAGGAPFSTDGRENGEGVEAADEVVPGKVGEV
;
A
#
# COMPACT_ATOMS: atom_id res chain seq x y z
N MET A 1 -2.38 -23.65 -1.20
CA MET A 1 -1.00 -23.09 -1.11
C MET A 1 -1.11 -21.69 -0.53
N GLU A 2 -0.34 -21.32 0.50
CA GLU A 2 -0.45 -19.98 1.09
C GLU A 2 0.40 -18.96 0.31
N LEU A 3 -0.25 -18.07 -0.44
CA LEU A 3 0.38 -16.93 -1.10
C LEU A 3 0.45 -15.76 -0.11
N VAL A 4 1.64 -15.21 0.13
CA VAL A 4 1.85 -14.02 0.96
C VAL A 4 2.41 -12.92 0.07
N LEU A 5 1.61 -11.90 -0.21
CA LEU A 5 1.96 -10.82 -1.15
C LEU A 5 2.02 -9.43 -0.51
N PHE A 6 1.37 -9.23 0.63
CA PHE A 6 1.32 -7.96 1.35
C PHE A 6 1.09 -8.18 2.85
N LYS A 7 1.31 -7.13 3.64
CA LYS A 7 1.06 -7.10 5.09
C LYS A 7 -0.46 -7.11 5.34
N THR A 8 -0.90 -7.81 6.39
CA THR A 8 -2.30 -7.73 6.86
C THR A 8 -2.45 -6.90 8.13
N THR A 9 -1.35 -6.45 8.74
CA THR A 9 -1.36 -5.73 10.02
C THR A 9 -0.32 -4.61 10.07
N ALA A 10 -0.51 -3.66 11.00
CA ALA A 10 0.50 -2.65 11.33
C ALA A 10 1.79 -3.31 11.89
N ALA A 11 2.93 -2.62 11.76
CA ALA A 11 4.18 -3.13 12.29
C ALA A 11 4.11 -3.12 13.82
N LYS A 12 4.62 -4.18 14.47
CA LYS A 12 4.55 -4.31 15.93
C LYS A 12 5.20 -3.09 16.61
N GLY A 13 4.49 -2.50 17.57
CA GLY A 13 4.95 -1.34 18.33
C GLY A 13 4.79 0.00 17.62
N ARG A 14 4.16 0.03 16.44
CA ARG A 14 3.95 1.25 15.64
C ARG A 14 2.48 1.49 15.32
N GLN A 15 1.61 1.07 16.24
CA GLN A 15 0.18 1.34 16.16
C GLN A 15 -0.07 2.85 16.30
N ARG A 16 -0.97 3.37 15.48
CA ARG A 16 -1.33 4.80 15.42
C ARG A 16 -2.57 5.12 16.27
N THR A 17 -3.29 4.09 16.64
CA THR A 17 -4.48 4.07 17.50
C THR A 17 -4.64 2.64 18.03
N LEU A 18 -5.27 2.50 19.20
CA LEU A 18 -5.60 1.21 19.81
C LEU A 18 -7.09 0.86 19.72
N ARG A 19 -7.88 1.62 18.94
CA ARG A 19 -9.35 1.44 18.81
C ARG A 19 -9.76 0.09 18.21
N TRP A 20 -8.95 -0.47 17.31
CA TRP A 20 -9.25 -1.73 16.62
C TRP A 20 -8.09 -2.73 16.77
N PRO A 21 -7.87 -3.27 17.99
CA PRO A 21 -6.71 -4.13 18.27
C PRO A 21 -6.76 -5.47 17.54
N ASP A 22 -7.95 -5.94 17.16
CA ASP A 22 -8.16 -7.16 16.36
C ASP A 22 -8.27 -6.87 14.85
N GLY A 23 -8.10 -5.61 14.43
CA GLY A 23 -8.22 -5.17 13.04
C GLY A 23 -9.64 -5.10 12.51
N LYS A 24 -10.67 -5.34 13.33
CA LYS A 24 -12.07 -5.23 12.89
C LYS A 24 -12.53 -3.79 12.98
N LEU A 25 -12.62 -3.14 11.83
CA LEU A 25 -13.04 -1.76 11.74
C LEU A 25 -14.54 -1.62 12.05
N THR A 26 -14.85 -0.71 12.96
CA THR A 26 -16.21 -0.28 13.30
C THR A 26 -16.28 1.23 13.28
N ASP A 27 -17.48 1.79 13.16
CA ASP A 27 -17.68 3.23 13.33
C ASP A 27 -17.21 3.67 14.72
N ILE A 28 -16.75 4.93 14.81
CA ILE A 28 -16.44 5.56 16.08
C ILE A 28 -17.54 6.57 16.44
N GLU A 29 -17.72 6.79 17.72
CA GLU A 29 -18.59 7.87 18.19
C GLU A 29 -17.98 9.23 17.83
N THR A 30 -18.80 10.10 17.23
CA THR A 30 -18.40 11.43 16.77
C THR A 30 -19.20 12.49 17.50
N ILE A 31 -18.55 13.59 17.87
CA ILE A 31 -19.13 14.70 18.65
C ILE A 31 -19.36 15.96 17.82
N GLY A 32 -18.75 16.05 16.63
CA GLY A 32 -18.84 17.21 15.75
C GLY A 32 -19.88 17.09 14.65
N LYS A 33 -20.13 18.22 13.96
CA LYS A 33 -20.93 18.21 12.74
C LYS A 33 -20.19 17.45 11.63
N ALA A 34 -20.92 16.58 10.93
CA ALA A 34 -20.41 15.90 9.76
C ALA A 34 -20.14 16.88 8.62
N VAL A 35 -18.96 16.75 8.01
CA VAL A 35 -18.52 17.55 6.87
C VAL A 35 -17.87 16.67 5.81
N ASN A 36 -18.02 17.04 4.54
CA ASN A 36 -17.33 16.34 3.46
C ASN A 36 -15.94 16.92 3.26
N ILE A 37 -14.98 16.02 3.05
CA ILE A 37 -13.62 16.32 2.58
C ILE A 37 -13.30 15.48 1.36
N GLN A 38 -12.30 15.91 0.60
CA GLN A 38 -11.70 15.10 -0.46
C GLN A 38 -10.29 14.72 -0.05
N VAL A 39 -9.99 13.44 -0.13
CA VAL A 39 -8.67 12.88 0.16
C VAL A 39 -8.12 12.16 -1.07
N ALA A 40 -6.81 12.11 -1.21
CA ALA A 40 -6.16 11.35 -2.28
C ALA A 40 -4.84 10.74 -1.83
N GLU A 41 -4.58 9.53 -2.30
CA GLU A 41 -3.31 8.83 -2.23
C GLU A 41 -2.43 9.27 -3.42
N GLY A 42 -1.39 10.06 -3.16
CA GLY A 42 -0.47 10.53 -4.19
C GLY A 42 -1.19 11.31 -5.31
N HIS A 43 -1.20 10.75 -6.52
CA HIS A 43 -1.84 11.33 -7.71
C HIS A 43 -3.14 10.63 -8.14
N ALA A 44 -3.70 9.77 -7.28
CA ALA A 44 -4.97 9.10 -7.53
C ALA A 44 -6.15 10.08 -7.60
N THR A 45 -7.25 9.63 -8.20
CA THR A 45 -8.51 10.37 -8.22
C THR A 45 -9.01 10.54 -6.78
N PRO A 46 -9.38 11.77 -6.34
CA PRO A 46 -9.81 11.99 -4.96
C PRO A 46 -11.06 11.20 -4.57
N VAL A 47 -11.08 10.70 -3.33
CA VAL A 47 -12.24 10.08 -2.69
C VAL A 47 -12.90 11.11 -1.77
N THR A 48 -14.22 11.25 -1.88
CA THR A 48 -15.01 12.09 -0.96
C THR A 48 -15.38 11.28 0.27
N LEU A 49 -15.07 11.80 1.46
CA LEU A 49 -15.37 11.18 2.75
C LEU A 49 -16.20 12.12 3.60
N GLU A 50 -17.23 11.58 4.26
CA GLU A 50 -17.93 12.27 5.34
C GLU A 50 -17.17 12.02 6.65
N VAL A 51 -16.70 13.10 7.28
CA VAL A 51 -15.91 13.05 8.51
C VAL A 51 -16.54 13.92 9.59
N ALA A 52 -16.29 13.58 10.85
CA ALA A 52 -16.69 14.39 12.00
C ALA A 52 -15.62 14.34 13.11
N GLU A 53 -15.67 15.30 14.02
CA GLU A 53 -14.79 15.33 15.17
C GLU A 53 -15.09 14.16 16.11
N PHE A 54 -14.05 13.63 16.74
CA PHE A 54 -14.14 12.58 17.75
C PHE A 54 -13.36 12.96 19.01
N GLU A 55 -13.76 12.40 20.15
CA GLU A 55 -13.02 12.54 21.40
C GLU A 55 -11.82 11.57 21.41
N PRO A 56 -10.57 12.06 21.50
CA PRO A 56 -9.39 11.20 21.60
C PRO A 56 -9.45 10.29 22.82
N ILE A 57 -8.91 9.08 22.68
CA ILE A 57 -8.74 8.15 23.81
C ILE A 57 -7.28 7.78 23.98
N ASP A 58 -6.95 7.18 25.12
CA ASP A 58 -5.61 6.64 25.37
C ASP A 58 -5.18 5.68 24.25
N GLY A 59 -4.00 5.94 23.71
CA GLY A 59 -3.43 5.20 22.59
C GLY A 59 -3.67 5.83 21.21
N ASP A 60 -4.49 6.88 21.10
CA ASP A 60 -4.56 7.68 19.88
C ASP A 60 -3.34 8.60 19.77
N VAL A 61 -2.64 8.53 18.64
CA VAL A 61 -1.55 9.45 18.34
C VAL A 61 -2.11 10.70 17.67
N LEU A 62 -1.83 11.87 18.23
CA LEU A 62 -2.41 13.16 17.82
C LEU A 62 -1.42 14.11 17.12
N THR A 63 -0.22 13.62 16.82
CA THR A 63 0.83 14.36 16.13
C THR A 63 1.44 13.56 15.00
N ARG A 64 1.94 14.26 13.97
CA ARG A 64 2.83 13.73 12.94
C ARG A 64 4.22 14.21 13.24
N ASP A 65 5.18 13.29 13.27
CA ASP A 65 6.57 13.59 13.56
C ASP A 65 7.46 13.14 12.40
N TRP A 66 8.41 14.00 12.01
CA TRP A 66 9.42 13.65 11.03
C TRP A 66 10.78 14.25 11.37
N PHE A 67 11.82 13.73 10.73
CA PHE A 67 13.17 14.23 10.88
C PHE A 67 13.66 14.84 9.57
N ALA A 68 14.17 16.05 9.66
CA ALA A 68 14.82 16.77 8.57
C ALA A 68 16.11 17.39 9.12
N ASP A 69 17.23 17.18 8.42
CA ASP A 69 18.56 17.69 8.82
C ASP A 69 18.96 17.36 10.27
N GLY A 70 18.55 16.18 10.75
CA GLY A 70 18.81 15.71 12.12
C GLY A 70 17.93 16.34 13.20
N VAL A 71 17.00 17.23 12.83
CA VAL A 71 16.05 17.89 13.73
C VAL A 71 14.69 17.19 13.66
N ARG A 72 14.04 17.01 14.81
CA ARG A 72 12.67 16.49 14.88
C ARG A 72 11.67 17.63 14.69
N HIS A 73 10.78 17.44 13.74
CA HIS A 73 9.63 18.29 13.48
C HIS A 73 8.36 17.59 13.94
N THR A 74 7.38 18.36 14.41
CA THR A 74 6.12 17.86 14.93
C THR A 74 4.98 18.74 14.47
N LEU A 75 3.91 18.12 13.97
CA LEU A 75 2.68 18.78 13.55
C LEU A 75 1.49 18.15 14.27
N ALA A 76 0.74 18.96 15.03
CA ALA A 76 -0.52 18.53 15.61
C ALA A 76 -1.57 18.27 14.52
N VAL A 77 -2.28 17.15 14.63
CA VAL A 77 -3.39 16.82 13.71
C VAL A 77 -4.74 16.96 14.40
N LYS A 78 -5.73 17.41 13.64
CA LYS A 78 -7.11 17.56 14.11
C LYS A 78 -7.77 16.19 14.28
N CYS A 79 -8.56 16.04 15.32
CA CYS A 79 -9.23 14.80 15.71
C CYS A 79 -10.50 14.57 14.89
N PHE A 80 -10.34 14.32 13.59
CA PHE A 80 -11.42 13.91 12.70
C PHE A 80 -11.31 12.43 12.32
N ALA A 81 -12.45 11.78 12.16
CA ALA A 81 -12.54 10.42 11.68
C ALA A 81 -13.65 10.27 10.65
N ILE A 82 -13.57 9.19 9.87
CA ILE A 82 -14.64 8.78 8.96
C ILE A 82 -15.85 8.41 9.80
N LYS A 83 -16.99 9.02 9.46
CA LYS A 83 -18.26 8.88 10.18
C LYS A 83 -19.04 7.62 9.80
N ASP A 84 -19.00 7.24 8.52
CA ASP A 84 -19.65 6.05 8.00
C ASP A 84 -18.62 5.17 7.27
N ILE A 85 -18.15 4.13 7.97
CA ILE A 85 -17.17 3.19 7.43
C ILE A 85 -17.72 2.42 6.23
N SER A 86 -19.02 2.11 6.19
CA SER A 86 -19.64 1.36 5.10
C SER A 86 -19.63 2.16 3.79
N VAL A 87 -19.97 3.45 3.87
CA VAL A 87 -19.91 4.37 2.73
C VAL A 87 -18.46 4.56 2.27
N ALA A 88 -17.53 4.80 3.20
CA ALA A 88 -16.12 4.94 2.85
C ALA A 88 -15.56 3.67 2.21
N THR A 89 -15.95 2.48 2.70
CA THR A 89 -15.54 1.20 2.13
C THR A 89 -16.01 1.07 0.69
N LYS A 90 -17.26 1.40 0.39
CA LYS A 90 -17.78 1.38 -0.99
C LYS A 90 -17.03 2.37 -1.88
N ALA A 91 -16.77 3.58 -1.37
CA ALA A 91 -16.07 4.62 -2.12
C ALA A 91 -14.64 4.20 -2.48
N TYR A 92 -13.87 3.66 -1.52
CA TYR A 92 -12.52 3.16 -1.78
C TYR A 92 -12.50 1.95 -2.72
N LYS A 93 -13.40 0.97 -2.53
CA LYS A 93 -13.49 -0.19 -3.43
C LYS A 93 -13.79 0.24 -4.87
N GLN A 94 -14.71 1.19 -5.06
CA GLN A 94 -15.03 1.74 -6.37
C GLN A 94 -13.84 2.49 -6.97
N ASN A 95 -13.19 3.37 -6.20
CA ASN A 95 -12.05 4.16 -6.66
C ASN A 95 -10.86 3.27 -7.07
N ILE A 96 -10.55 2.24 -6.28
CA ILE A 96 -9.50 1.26 -6.61
C ILE A 96 -9.84 0.51 -7.90
N ARG A 97 -11.09 0.08 -8.06
CA ARG A 97 -11.54 -0.60 -9.28
C ARG A 97 -11.43 0.30 -10.51
N GLU A 98 -11.86 1.55 -10.42
CA GLU A 98 -11.72 2.53 -11.50
C GLU A 98 -10.25 2.78 -11.84
N ALA A 99 -9.40 2.95 -10.82
CA ALA A 99 -7.96 3.14 -11.01
C ALA A 99 -7.32 1.93 -11.71
N SER A 100 -7.73 0.71 -11.35
CA SER A 100 -7.20 -0.52 -11.96
C SER A 100 -7.53 -0.69 -13.45
N GLY A 101 -8.50 0.07 -13.97
CA GLY A 101 -8.88 0.09 -15.38
C GLY A 101 -8.41 1.32 -16.16
N ASP A 102 -7.65 2.24 -15.56
CA ASP A 102 -7.15 3.46 -16.22
C ASP A 102 -5.64 3.43 -16.39
N ILE A 103 -5.13 3.36 -17.63
CA ILE A 103 -3.68 3.34 -17.89
C ILE A 103 -2.96 4.57 -17.32
N ARG A 104 -3.62 5.73 -17.26
CA ARG A 104 -3.05 6.97 -16.70
C ARG A 104 -2.81 6.89 -15.20
N PHE A 105 -3.49 5.99 -14.51
CA PHE A 105 -3.17 5.69 -13.12
C PHE A 105 -1.80 5.00 -13.03
N PHE A 106 -1.57 3.95 -13.83
CA PHE A 106 -0.31 3.22 -13.85
C PHE A 106 0.88 4.07 -14.31
N GLU A 107 0.69 4.92 -15.33
CA GLU A 107 1.71 5.88 -15.79
C GLU A 107 2.23 6.75 -14.63
N ARG A 108 1.31 7.28 -13.81
CA ARG A 108 1.65 8.13 -12.65
C ARG A 108 2.19 7.32 -11.47
N ALA A 109 1.70 6.09 -11.30
CA ALA A 109 2.01 5.25 -10.15
C ALA A 109 3.36 4.53 -10.25
N LEU A 110 3.78 4.14 -11.46
CA LEU A 110 4.95 3.30 -11.66
C LEU A 110 6.25 4.07 -11.93
N ASN A 111 6.20 5.25 -12.54
CA ASN A 111 7.40 6.01 -12.97
C ASN A 111 8.51 5.09 -13.53
N THR A 112 8.15 4.22 -14.47
CA THR A 112 8.94 3.04 -14.87
C THR A 112 9.20 3.02 -16.38
N GLU A 113 9.88 1.96 -16.86
CA GLU A 113 10.13 1.69 -18.28
C GLU A 113 8.82 1.48 -19.06
N ASP A 114 8.75 2.01 -20.28
CA ASP A 114 7.58 1.91 -21.18
C ASP A 114 7.06 0.47 -21.33
N ARG A 115 7.98 -0.51 -21.34
CA ARG A 115 7.66 -1.94 -21.45
C ARG A 115 6.78 -2.46 -20.30
N PHE A 116 6.90 -1.93 -19.08
CA PHE A 116 6.03 -2.35 -17.98
C PHE A 116 4.63 -1.76 -18.15
N LEU A 117 4.53 -0.51 -18.60
CA LEU A 117 3.25 0.12 -18.92
C LEU A 117 2.52 -0.61 -20.04
N GLU A 118 3.23 -1.14 -21.05
CA GLU A 118 2.64 -1.98 -22.09
C GLU A 118 2.01 -3.27 -21.53
N ILE A 119 2.65 -3.91 -20.54
CA ILE A 119 2.11 -5.12 -19.90
C ILE A 119 0.86 -4.77 -19.08
N PHE A 120 0.87 -3.66 -18.33
CA PHE A 120 -0.32 -3.18 -17.62
C PHE A 120 -1.45 -2.80 -18.59
N ASN A 121 -1.13 -2.17 -19.71
CA ASN A 121 -2.12 -1.85 -20.74
C ASN A 121 -2.73 -3.12 -21.35
N THR A 122 -1.91 -4.15 -21.58
CA THR A 122 -2.38 -5.47 -22.03
C THR A 122 -3.29 -6.11 -20.99
N ALA A 123 -2.95 -5.99 -19.71
CA ALA A 123 -3.75 -6.50 -18.61
C ALA A 123 -5.12 -5.84 -18.51
N ILE A 124 -5.18 -4.51 -18.64
CA ILE A 124 -6.43 -3.73 -18.56
C ILE A 124 -7.44 -4.23 -19.60
N HIS A 125 -6.95 -4.53 -20.80
CA HIS A 125 -7.76 -5.02 -21.92
C HIS A 125 -7.92 -6.56 -21.93
N SER A 126 -7.42 -7.27 -20.92
CA SER A 126 -7.54 -8.73 -20.83
C SER A 126 -8.96 -9.14 -20.42
N GLU A 127 -9.50 -10.16 -21.09
CA GLU A 127 -10.75 -10.82 -20.65
C GLU A 127 -10.52 -11.82 -19.49
N GLY A 128 -9.26 -12.02 -19.08
CA GLY A 128 -8.90 -12.94 -18.00
C GLY A 128 -9.38 -12.43 -16.64
N HIS A 129 -10.33 -13.13 -16.03
CA HIS A 129 -10.88 -12.75 -14.73
C HIS A 129 -9.81 -12.61 -13.64
N LEU A 130 -8.81 -13.50 -13.63
CA LEU A 130 -7.72 -13.45 -12.67
C LEU A 130 -6.75 -12.28 -12.92
N VAL A 131 -6.54 -11.89 -14.19
CA VAL A 131 -5.77 -10.69 -14.54
C VAL A 131 -6.44 -9.44 -13.99
N GLN A 132 -7.76 -9.31 -14.19
CA GLN A 132 -8.53 -8.17 -13.69
C GLN A 132 -8.48 -8.07 -12.16
N LYS A 133 -8.58 -9.22 -11.46
CA LYS A 133 -8.40 -9.24 -10.00
C LYS A 133 -6.97 -8.90 -9.56
N ALA A 134 -5.95 -9.35 -10.30
CA ALA A 134 -4.57 -9.01 -10.00
C ALA A 134 -4.30 -7.51 -10.20
N LEU A 135 -4.90 -6.87 -11.22
CA LEU A 135 -4.82 -5.42 -11.41
C LEU A 135 -5.49 -4.66 -10.25
N GLU A 136 -6.69 -5.08 -9.85
CA GLU A 136 -7.40 -4.48 -8.72
C GLU A 136 -6.59 -4.64 -7.43
N LEU A 137 -5.95 -5.81 -7.23
CA LEU A 137 -5.08 -6.05 -6.08
C LEU A 137 -3.82 -5.19 -6.13
N TRP A 138 -3.20 -5.04 -7.30
CA TRP A 138 -2.03 -4.17 -7.47
C TRP A 138 -2.37 -2.73 -7.12
N ALA A 139 -3.50 -2.21 -7.62
CA ALA A 139 -3.97 -0.87 -7.30
C ALA A 139 -4.22 -0.74 -5.78
N ALA A 140 -4.91 -1.69 -5.16
CA ALA A 140 -5.13 -1.68 -3.71
C ALA A 140 -3.81 -1.62 -2.92
N CYS A 141 -2.81 -2.43 -3.30
CA CYS A 141 -1.48 -2.41 -2.69
C CYS A 141 -0.75 -1.09 -2.89
N TRP A 142 -0.90 -0.44 -4.05
CA TRP A 142 -0.33 0.89 -4.29
C TRP A 142 -0.98 1.95 -3.39
N PHE A 143 -2.31 1.96 -3.25
CA PHE A 143 -3.03 2.86 -2.35
C PHE A 143 -2.57 2.69 -0.89
N ASN A 144 -2.47 1.44 -0.41
CA ASN A 144 -1.99 1.11 0.95
C ASN A 144 -0.47 1.33 1.16
N SER A 145 0.25 1.73 0.11
CA SER A 145 1.68 2.06 0.16
C SER A 145 1.95 3.55 0.03
N THR A 146 0.93 4.34 -0.26
CA THR A 146 1.01 5.75 -0.59
C THR A 146 0.39 6.59 0.53
N SER A 147 0.98 7.75 0.83
CA SER A 147 0.43 8.66 1.82
C SER A 147 -0.88 9.30 1.33
N THR A 148 -1.89 9.31 2.19
CA THR A 148 -3.16 10.00 1.96
C THR A 148 -3.11 11.43 2.48
N TYR A 149 -3.55 12.39 1.66
CA TYR A 149 -3.63 13.81 2.01
C TYR A 149 -5.03 14.38 1.74
N ILE A 150 -5.41 15.43 2.47
CA ILE A 150 -6.58 16.24 2.13
C ILE A 150 -6.23 17.10 0.92
N VAL A 151 -7.04 17.01 -0.13
CA VAL A 151 -6.82 17.72 -1.41
C VAL A 151 -7.95 18.68 -1.77
N GLY A 152 -9.08 18.61 -1.08
CA GLY A 152 -10.20 19.53 -1.27
C GLY A 152 -10.05 20.89 -0.59
N GLU A 153 -11.02 21.78 -0.83
CA GLU A 153 -11.09 23.10 -0.21
C GLU A 153 -11.28 23.03 1.31
N ASN A 154 -12.12 22.09 1.78
CA ASN A 154 -12.34 21.87 3.19
C ASN A 154 -11.16 21.10 3.82
N ARG A 155 -10.27 21.85 4.49
CA ARG A 155 -9.06 21.33 5.14
C ARG A 155 -9.23 21.05 6.62
N LEU A 156 -10.45 21.14 7.18
CA LEU A 156 -10.72 20.90 8.61
C LEU A 156 -9.94 21.81 9.57
N GLY A 157 -9.46 22.96 9.09
CA GLY A 157 -8.52 23.82 9.85
C GLY A 157 -7.17 23.16 10.12
N GLN A 158 -6.81 22.11 9.39
CA GLN A 158 -5.52 21.45 9.45
C GLN A 158 -4.45 22.29 8.73
N LEU A 159 -3.31 22.45 9.38
CA LEU A 159 -2.15 23.10 8.77
C LEU A 159 -1.45 22.13 7.80
N PRO A 160 -0.95 22.62 6.66
CA PRO A 160 -0.12 21.82 5.77
C PRO A 160 1.24 21.53 6.41
N TYR A 161 1.93 20.51 5.88
CA TYR A 161 3.35 20.30 6.18
C TYR A 161 4.20 21.48 5.69
N ASP A 162 5.26 21.78 6.45
CA ASP A 162 6.24 22.80 6.09
C ASP A 162 7.24 22.28 5.04
N GLU A 163 8.17 23.15 4.64
CA GLU A 163 9.20 22.88 3.62
C GLU A 163 10.21 21.80 4.02
N THR A 164 10.23 21.38 5.29
CA THR A 164 11.15 20.34 5.77
C THR A 164 10.58 18.93 5.60
N TYR A 165 9.29 18.82 5.30
CA TYR A 165 8.65 17.53 5.04
C TYR A 165 8.89 17.08 3.59
N GLN A 166 8.78 15.78 3.34
CA GLN A 166 8.97 15.21 1.99
C GLN A 166 7.96 15.68 0.95
N ASP A 167 6.77 16.07 1.42
CA ASP A 167 5.68 16.56 0.59
C ASP A 167 5.20 17.94 1.11
N PRO A 168 6.00 19.02 0.94
CA PRO A 168 5.65 20.33 1.45
C PRO A 168 4.30 20.81 0.94
N GLY A 169 3.57 21.55 1.78
CA GLY A 169 2.27 22.12 1.43
C GLY A 169 1.10 21.13 1.39
N LYS A 170 1.35 19.81 1.50
CA LYS A 170 0.27 18.82 1.63
C LYS A 170 -0.39 18.88 2.99
N VAL A 171 -1.70 18.63 3.03
CA VAL A 171 -2.49 18.68 4.27
C VAL A 171 -2.69 17.25 4.79
N PRO A 172 -2.22 16.91 6.00
CA PRO A 172 -2.38 15.57 6.53
C PRO A 172 -3.83 15.27 6.92
N ILE A 173 -4.14 13.98 6.93
CA ILE A 173 -5.29 13.45 7.66
C ILE A 173 -4.88 13.06 9.09
N SER A 174 -5.85 12.96 10.00
CA SER A 174 -5.62 12.41 11.34
C SER A 174 -5.06 10.99 11.26
N LEU A 175 -4.35 10.57 12.31
CA LEU A 175 -3.78 9.23 12.39
C LEU A 175 -4.85 8.14 12.54
N VAL A 176 -5.96 8.45 13.21
CA VAL A 176 -7.13 7.57 13.30
C VAL A 176 -7.77 7.39 11.92
N MET A 177 -8.03 8.48 11.18
CA MET A 177 -8.58 8.41 9.81
C MET A 177 -7.67 7.63 8.87
N SER A 178 -6.35 7.87 8.93
CA SER A 178 -5.37 7.10 8.17
C SER A 178 -5.43 5.61 8.49
N HIS A 179 -5.67 5.25 9.75
CA HIS A 179 -5.80 3.86 10.16
C HIS A 179 -7.12 3.25 9.66
N GLN A 180 -8.25 3.97 9.71
CA GLN A 180 -9.53 3.54 9.14
C GLN A 180 -9.38 3.20 7.65
N ILE A 181 -8.76 4.10 6.87
CA ILE A 181 -8.51 3.91 5.44
C ILE A 181 -7.64 2.67 5.19
N ASN A 182 -6.55 2.50 5.96
CA ASN A 182 -5.69 1.33 5.84
C ASN A 182 -6.44 0.01 6.09
N LEU A 183 -7.31 -0.04 7.11
CA LEU A 183 -8.09 -1.25 7.41
C LEU A 183 -9.10 -1.56 6.29
N ILE A 184 -9.77 -0.53 5.74
CA ILE A 184 -10.66 -0.67 4.57
C ILE A 184 -9.91 -1.30 3.39
N ILE A 185 -8.72 -0.78 3.08
CA ILE A 185 -7.94 -1.27 1.94
C ILE A 185 -7.39 -2.68 2.20
N ILE A 186 -6.87 -2.96 3.40
CA ILE A 186 -6.36 -4.30 3.77
C ILE A 186 -7.44 -5.37 3.68
N GLU A 187 -8.66 -5.07 4.10
CA GLU A 187 -9.79 -5.99 3.94
C GLU A 187 -10.03 -6.31 2.46
N HIS A 188 -10.02 -5.28 1.60
CA HIS A 188 -10.20 -5.45 0.16
C HIS A 188 -9.05 -6.24 -0.49
N GLU A 189 -7.80 -5.92 -0.16
CA GLU A 189 -6.62 -6.68 -0.60
C GLU A 189 -6.76 -8.17 -0.22
N SER A 190 -7.19 -8.45 1.02
CA SER A 190 -7.36 -9.81 1.53
C SER A 190 -8.45 -10.58 0.78
N MET A 191 -9.58 -9.93 0.47
CA MET A 191 -10.64 -10.53 -0.36
C MET A 191 -10.14 -10.87 -1.76
N LEU A 192 -9.44 -9.95 -2.41
CA LEU A 192 -8.89 -10.15 -3.76
C LEU A 192 -7.86 -11.27 -3.79
N LEU A 193 -6.97 -11.34 -2.79
CA LEU A 193 -5.97 -12.41 -2.68
C LEU A 193 -6.63 -13.78 -2.47
N GLN A 194 -7.70 -13.86 -1.67
CA GLN A 194 -8.46 -15.09 -1.48
C GLN A 194 -9.12 -15.56 -2.78
N ASP A 195 -9.69 -14.64 -3.57
CA ASP A 195 -10.25 -14.96 -4.88
C ASP A 195 -9.17 -15.47 -5.86
N ILE A 196 -8.02 -14.77 -5.90
CA ILE A 196 -6.87 -15.16 -6.73
C ILE A 196 -6.34 -16.54 -6.34
N THR A 197 -6.16 -16.79 -5.04
CA THR A 197 -5.68 -18.07 -4.52
C THR A 197 -6.64 -19.20 -4.87
N ARG A 198 -7.95 -18.99 -4.73
CA ARG A 198 -8.97 -19.95 -5.16
C ARG A 198 -8.92 -20.21 -6.67
N GLY A 199 -8.69 -19.18 -7.48
CA GLY A 199 -8.48 -19.31 -8.92
C GLY A 199 -7.29 -20.20 -9.26
N PHE A 200 -6.14 -19.99 -8.60
CA PHE A 200 -4.95 -20.83 -8.73
C PHE A 200 -5.23 -22.29 -8.35
N GLU A 201 -5.86 -22.53 -7.19
CA GLU A 201 -6.15 -23.89 -6.70
C GLU A 201 -7.15 -24.64 -7.59
N ALA A 202 -8.07 -23.91 -8.22
CA ALA A 202 -9.00 -24.47 -9.20
C ALA A 202 -8.35 -24.74 -10.58
N ASN A 203 -7.03 -24.55 -10.73
CA ASN A 203 -6.31 -24.66 -12.00
C ASN A 203 -6.87 -23.78 -13.13
N GLN A 204 -7.58 -22.69 -12.81
CA GLN A 204 -8.03 -21.72 -13.82
C GLN A 204 -6.87 -21.21 -14.70
N PRO A 205 -5.68 -20.88 -14.13
CA PRO A 205 -4.55 -20.42 -14.92
C PRO A 205 -4.05 -21.48 -15.93
N ILE A 206 -4.23 -22.78 -15.66
CA ILE A 206 -3.79 -23.86 -16.58
C ILE A 206 -4.65 -23.90 -17.85
N ASN A 207 -5.90 -23.42 -17.77
CA ASN A 207 -6.81 -23.31 -18.90
C ASN A 207 -6.63 -21.99 -19.68
N GLU A 208 -5.80 -21.08 -19.17
CA GLU A 208 -5.52 -19.79 -19.80
C GLU A 208 -4.36 -19.90 -20.80
N THR A 209 -4.30 -18.95 -21.74
CA THR A 209 -3.19 -18.87 -22.69
C THR A 209 -1.90 -18.43 -21.99
N PHE A 210 -0.74 -18.77 -22.55
CA PHE A 210 0.55 -18.30 -22.03
C PHE A 210 0.59 -16.77 -21.86
N ASP A 211 -0.06 -16.02 -22.75
CA ASP A 211 -0.13 -14.56 -22.72
C ASP A 211 -0.84 -14.05 -21.47
N ILE A 212 -2.00 -14.63 -21.13
CA ILE A 212 -2.75 -14.26 -19.93
C ILE A 212 -1.95 -14.62 -18.68
N LEU A 213 -1.37 -15.82 -18.65
CA LEU A 213 -0.51 -16.28 -17.55
C LEU A 213 0.72 -15.39 -17.35
N TYR A 214 1.35 -14.96 -18.43
CA TYR A 214 2.51 -14.08 -18.40
C TYR A 214 2.15 -12.74 -17.75
N VAL A 215 1.08 -12.10 -18.22
CA VAL A 215 0.61 -10.81 -17.70
C VAL A 215 0.20 -10.94 -16.22
N PHE A 216 -0.56 -11.97 -15.90
CA PHE A 216 -0.96 -12.26 -14.53
C PHE A 216 0.23 -12.46 -13.59
N THR A 217 1.20 -13.29 -13.98
CA THR A 217 2.43 -13.54 -13.22
C THR A 217 3.21 -12.25 -13.01
N PHE A 218 3.37 -11.44 -14.07
CA PHE A 218 4.06 -10.16 -14.00
C PHE A 218 3.44 -9.25 -12.93
N ILE A 219 2.11 -9.09 -12.94
CA ILE A 219 1.40 -8.23 -11.96
C ILE A 219 1.61 -8.73 -10.53
N LEU A 220 1.52 -10.04 -10.28
CA LEU A 220 1.71 -10.58 -8.94
C LEU A 220 3.15 -10.39 -8.44
N LEU A 221 4.14 -10.50 -9.31
CA LEU A 221 5.53 -10.20 -8.97
C LEU A 221 5.70 -8.70 -8.64
N GLN A 222 5.06 -7.81 -9.40
CA GLN A 222 5.05 -6.38 -9.10
C GLN A 222 4.42 -6.08 -7.72
N ILE A 223 3.38 -6.80 -7.31
CA ILE A 223 2.81 -6.68 -5.95
C ILE A 223 3.84 -7.05 -4.88
N ALA A 224 4.55 -8.17 -5.06
CA ALA A 224 5.59 -8.59 -4.13
C ALA A 224 6.73 -7.56 -4.04
N TYR A 225 7.16 -7.02 -5.18
CA TYR A 225 8.15 -5.95 -5.25
C TYR A 225 7.71 -4.69 -4.49
N LEU A 226 6.49 -4.20 -4.74
CA LEU A 226 5.90 -3.05 -4.04
C LEU A 226 5.85 -3.27 -2.52
N SER A 227 5.45 -4.46 -2.08
CA SER A 227 5.36 -4.79 -0.65
C SER A 227 6.73 -4.75 0.04
N ILE A 228 7.78 -5.28 -0.59
CA ILE A 228 9.15 -5.23 -0.06
C ILE A 228 9.65 -3.78 -0.02
N LYS A 229 9.47 -3.03 -1.11
CA LYS A 229 9.88 -1.62 -1.19
C LYS A 229 9.18 -0.75 -0.15
N ARG A 230 7.89 -1.01 0.11
CA ARG A 230 7.16 -0.36 1.20
C ARG A 230 7.77 -0.68 2.57
N ASP A 231 8.05 -1.95 2.84
CA ASP A 231 8.64 -2.34 4.13
C ASP A 231 10.04 -1.76 4.32
N GLU A 232 10.84 -1.66 3.25
CA GLU A 232 12.15 -0.97 3.22
C GLU A 232 11.99 0.54 3.52
N LYS A 233 11.10 1.23 2.81
CA LYS A 233 10.80 2.67 3.02
C LYS A 233 10.32 2.94 4.45
N TYR A 234 9.46 2.08 4.97
CA TYR A 234 8.98 2.20 6.34
C TYR A 234 10.05 1.84 7.37
N ALA A 235 11.03 1.01 7.06
CA ALA A 235 12.13 0.72 7.97
C ALA A 235 13.13 1.86 8.07
N ARG A 236 13.42 2.53 6.94
CA ARG A 236 14.24 3.75 6.88
C ARG A 236 13.71 4.83 7.83
N LYS A 237 12.38 4.99 7.86
CA LYS A 237 11.63 5.81 8.84
C LYS A 237 12.02 5.56 10.29
N HIS A 238 12.34 4.32 10.64
CA HIS A 238 12.67 3.91 12.01
C HIS A 238 14.10 3.39 12.15
N ARG A 239 15.03 3.80 11.28
CA ARG A 239 16.46 3.42 11.30
C ARG A 239 16.69 1.90 11.41
N THR A 240 15.81 1.11 10.80
CA THR A 240 15.93 -0.35 10.70
C THR A 240 15.95 -0.74 9.22
N GLN A 241 16.38 -1.95 8.89
CA GLN A 241 16.45 -2.41 7.49
C GLN A 241 15.06 -2.78 6.93
N PHE A 242 14.22 -3.46 7.72
CA PHE A 242 12.84 -3.79 7.36
C PHE A 242 11.89 -3.54 8.54
N ALA A 243 10.67 -3.08 8.25
CA ALA A 243 9.61 -2.90 9.23
C ALA A 243 9.16 -4.23 9.86
N ARG A 244 9.21 -5.30 9.04
CA ARG A 244 8.76 -6.66 9.29
C ARG A 244 9.73 -7.66 8.65
N PRO A 245 10.97 -7.79 9.17
CA PRO A 245 12.00 -8.64 8.57
C PRO A 245 11.56 -10.10 8.41
N GLU A 246 10.68 -10.60 9.28
CA GLU A 246 10.12 -11.94 9.24
C GLU A 246 9.16 -12.18 8.06
N THR A 247 8.64 -11.12 7.44
CA THR A 247 7.70 -11.22 6.31
C THR A 247 8.41 -11.22 4.95
N ILE A 248 9.61 -10.63 4.87
CA ILE A 248 10.39 -10.54 3.62
C ILE A 248 10.67 -11.92 2.99
N PRO A 249 11.14 -12.94 3.74
CA PRO A 249 11.34 -14.28 3.17
C PRO A 249 10.06 -14.90 2.62
N LYS A 250 8.89 -14.56 3.19
CA LYS A 250 7.60 -15.05 2.72
C LYS A 250 7.24 -14.46 1.36
N TYR A 251 7.43 -13.15 1.18
CA TYR A 251 7.22 -12.49 -0.12
C TYR A 251 8.14 -13.08 -1.20
N ILE A 252 9.41 -13.30 -0.88
CA ILE A 252 10.38 -13.92 -1.81
C ILE A 252 9.96 -15.35 -2.17
N ASN A 253 9.53 -16.14 -1.19
CA ASN A 253 9.06 -17.50 -1.42
C ASN A 253 7.82 -17.51 -2.34
N THR A 254 6.84 -16.63 -2.08
CA THR A 254 5.67 -16.47 -2.94
C THR A 254 6.04 -16.04 -4.36
N ALA A 255 6.95 -15.07 -4.53
CA ALA A 255 7.45 -14.68 -5.85
C ALA A 255 8.13 -15.84 -6.59
N THR A 256 8.89 -16.68 -5.87
CA THR A 256 9.57 -17.86 -6.42
C THR A 256 8.57 -18.87 -6.96
N VAL A 257 7.56 -19.20 -6.16
CA VAL A 257 6.48 -20.12 -6.54
C VAL A 257 5.73 -19.63 -7.78
N ILE A 258 5.36 -18.34 -7.82
CA ILE A 258 4.62 -17.75 -8.94
C ILE A 258 5.45 -17.78 -10.23
N ARG A 259 6.73 -17.42 -10.15
CA ARG A 259 7.67 -17.50 -11.28
C ARG A 259 7.84 -18.93 -11.78
N ASP A 260 8.05 -19.89 -10.88
CA ASP A 260 8.29 -21.29 -11.24
C ASP A 260 7.05 -21.94 -11.88
N HIS A 261 5.86 -21.55 -11.44
CA HIS A 261 4.61 -21.95 -12.09
C HIS A 261 4.57 -21.51 -13.57
N LEU A 262 4.88 -20.25 -13.87
CA LEU A 262 4.95 -19.77 -15.26
C LEU A 262 6.04 -20.50 -16.06
N ARG A 263 7.22 -20.74 -15.46
CA ARG A 263 8.32 -21.46 -16.13
C ARG A 263 7.92 -22.87 -16.54
N LEU A 264 7.32 -23.63 -15.63
CA LEU A 264 6.86 -25.00 -15.91
C LEU A 264 5.76 -25.04 -16.98
N PHE A 265 4.94 -24.00 -17.06
CA PHE A 265 3.95 -23.87 -18.14
C PHE A 265 4.63 -23.55 -19.48
N ALA A 266 5.60 -22.63 -19.48
CA ALA A 266 6.37 -22.27 -20.67
C ALA A 266 7.12 -23.46 -21.28
N GLU A 267 7.73 -24.32 -20.44
CA GLU A 267 8.43 -25.54 -20.88
C GLU A 267 7.52 -26.53 -21.63
N LYS A 268 6.20 -26.46 -21.39
CA LYS A 268 5.20 -27.34 -22.01
C LYS A 268 4.57 -26.76 -23.28
N GLN A 269 4.83 -25.49 -23.60
CA GLN A 269 4.23 -24.82 -24.76
C GLN A 269 5.28 -24.32 -25.75
N ALA A 270 5.02 -24.48 -27.04
CA ALA A 270 5.82 -23.90 -28.11
C ALA A 270 5.22 -22.55 -28.53
N THR A 271 5.40 -21.52 -27.72
CA THR A 271 4.86 -20.18 -27.98
C THR A 271 5.97 -19.23 -28.47
N PRO A 272 5.72 -18.36 -29.47
CA PRO A 272 6.67 -17.33 -29.87
C PRO A 272 7.03 -16.40 -28.71
N ASN A 273 8.27 -15.90 -28.68
CA ASN A 273 8.77 -14.90 -27.72
C ASN A 273 8.77 -15.33 -26.23
N ILE A 274 8.65 -16.63 -25.92
CA ILE A 274 8.78 -17.14 -24.54
C ILE A 274 10.08 -16.66 -23.89
N THR A 275 11.20 -16.71 -24.61
CA THR A 275 12.53 -16.35 -24.06
C THR A 275 12.57 -14.90 -23.55
N ASP A 276 12.16 -13.94 -24.36
CA ASP A 276 12.16 -12.51 -24.03
C ASP A 276 11.15 -12.16 -22.91
N ARG A 277 9.98 -12.82 -22.91
CA ARG A 277 9.00 -12.69 -21.83
C ARG A 277 9.50 -13.28 -20.51
N MET A 278 10.15 -14.45 -20.54
CA MET A 278 10.76 -15.04 -19.36
C MET A 278 11.94 -14.21 -18.84
N GLU A 279 12.70 -13.55 -19.72
CA GLU A 279 13.73 -12.59 -19.33
C GLU A 279 13.14 -11.41 -18.55
N THR A 280 12.01 -10.86 -18.99
CA THR A 280 11.30 -9.79 -18.26
C THR A 280 10.87 -10.26 -16.86
N ILE A 281 10.29 -11.45 -16.77
CA ILE A 281 9.89 -12.05 -15.47
C ILE A 281 11.09 -12.25 -14.57
N ASN A 282 12.21 -12.72 -15.12
CA ASN A 282 13.44 -12.92 -14.35
C ASN A 282 14.08 -11.60 -13.91
N LYS A 283 13.98 -10.52 -14.70
CA LYS A 283 14.42 -9.18 -14.32
C LYS A 283 13.65 -8.68 -13.09
N VAL A 284 12.32 -8.71 -13.14
CA VAL A 284 11.48 -8.31 -11.98
C VAL A 284 11.77 -9.18 -10.76
N TYR A 285 11.91 -10.49 -10.97
CA TYR A 285 12.27 -11.39 -9.87
C TYR A 285 13.64 -11.07 -9.26
N ALA A 286 14.64 -10.74 -10.08
CA ALA A 286 15.95 -10.34 -9.59
C ALA A 286 15.88 -9.04 -8.77
N GLU A 287 15.05 -8.07 -9.18
CA GLU A 287 14.78 -6.84 -8.42
C GLU A 287 14.11 -7.13 -7.06
N ILE A 288 13.20 -8.10 -6.99
CA ILE A 288 12.59 -8.58 -5.73
C ILE A 288 13.67 -9.15 -4.80
N ILE A 289 14.54 -10.02 -5.31
CA ILE A 289 15.64 -10.61 -4.52
C ILE A 289 16.61 -9.52 -4.05
N ALA A 290 16.98 -8.59 -4.93
CA ALA A 290 17.85 -7.48 -4.59
C ALA A 290 17.22 -6.59 -3.51
N ALA A 291 15.94 -6.24 -3.64
CA ALA A 291 15.22 -5.44 -2.65
C ALA A 291 15.09 -6.16 -1.29
N GLY A 292 14.94 -7.48 -1.29
CA GLY A 292 14.87 -8.27 -0.07
C GLY A 292 16.22 -8.57 0.59
N GLY A 293 17.33 -8.41 -0.13
CA GLY A 293 18.69 -8.72 0.32
C GLY A 293 19.66 -7.53 0.41
N ALA A 294 19.27 -6.34 -0.02
CA ALA A 294 20.14 -5.17 -0.07
C ALA A 294 20.67 -4.78 1.33
N PRO A 295 22.00 -4.60 1.50
CA PRO A 295 22.58 -4.16 2.77
C PRO A 295 22.10 -2.74 3.13
N PHE A 296 21.92 -2.50 4.43
CA PHE A 296 21.51 -1.21 4.98
C PHE A 296 22.56 -0.12 4.68
N SER A 297 22.19 0.90 3.91
CA SER A 297 22.98 2.12 3.76
C SER A 297 22.52 3.17 4.78
N THR A 298 23.45 3.68 5.59
CA THR A 298 23.22 4.83 6.48
C THR A 298 23.23 6.17 5.76
N ASP A 299 23.66 6.20 4.49
CA ASP A 299 23.70 7.44 3.71
C ASP A 299 22.32 7.74 3.15
N GLY A 300 21.61 8.63 3.84
CA GLY A 300 20.31 9.20 3.45
C GLY A 300 20.37 10.13 2.23
N ARG A 301 21.05 9.70 1.16
CA ARG A 301 21.16 10.44 -0.10
C ARG A 301 20.82 9.56 -1.29
N GLU A 302 19.59 9.06 -1.36
CA GLU A 302 18.96 8.75 -2.64
C GLU A 302 17.51 9.25 -2.61
N ASN A 303 17.28 10.27 -3.46
CA ASN A 303 16.01 10.79 -3.96
C ASN A 303 14.86 11.05 -2.96
N GLY A 304 14.89 12.25 -2.37
CA GLY A 304 13.71 13.11 -2.29
C GLY A 304 12.50 12.67 -1.45
N GLU A 305 12.60 11.67 -0.57
CA GLU A 305 11.49 11.27 0.30
C GLU A 305 11.93 11.24 1.77
N GLY A 306 11.79 12.40 2.41
CA GLY A 306 12.01 12.68 3.83
C GLY A 306 11.30 11.75 4.81
N VAL A 307 11.96 11.54 5.93
CA VAL A 307 11.84 10.36 6.80
C VAL A 307 11.03 10.73 8.06
N GLU A 308 9.78 10.27 8.17
CA GLU A 308 9.02 10.28 9.46
C GLU A 308 9.70 9.32 10.45
N ALA A 309 10.04 9.73 11.68
CA ALA A 309 10.51 8.77 12.69
C ALA A 309 9.57 8.75 13.90
N ALA A 310 9.26 7.53 14.35
CA ALA A 310 8.71 7.28 15.67
C ALA A 310 9.80 6.62 16.52
N ASP A 311 10.15 7.27 17.63
CA ASP A 311 10.84 6.65 18.75
C ASP A 311 9.83 6.33 19.86
N GLU A 312 10.19 5.28 20.59
CA GLU A 312 9.46 4.61 21.66
C GLU A 312 8.74 5.56 22.61
N VAL A 313 7.43 5.33 22.79
CA VAL A 313 6.70 5.86 23.94
C VAL A 313 7.23 5.14 25.17
N VAL A 314 8.17 5.76 25.87
CA VAL A 314 8.46 5.39 27.26
C VAL A 314 7.23 5.77 28.08
N PRO A 315 6.59 4.84 28.82
CA PRO A 315 5.48 5.18 29.68
C PRO A 315 5.98 6.07 30.80
N GLY A 316 5.74 7.37 30.68
CA GLY A 316 5.95 8.34 31.73
C GLY A 316 4.99 8.05 32.88
N LYS A 317 5.54 7.55 33.99
CA LYS A 317 4.85 7.44 35.27
C LYS A 317 4.20 8.78 35.62
N VAL A 318 2.90 8.74 35.87
CA VAL A 318 2.22 9.72 36.71
C VAL A 318 2.88 9.62 38.08
N GLY A 319 3.71 10.62 38.41
CA GLY A 319 4.21 10.84 39.75
C GLY A 319 3.31 11.88 40.42
N GLU A 320 2.53 11.41 41.37
CA GLU A 320 1.89 12.21 42.43
C GLU A 320 2.92 13.17 43.06
N VAL A 321 2.64 14.48 43.08
CA VAL A 321 2.25 15.31 44.26
C VAL A 321 1.73 16.65 43.73
#